data_AF-A0A9W9FQ62-F1
#
_entry.id   AF-A0A9W9FQ62-F1
#
_cell.length_a   1.000
_cell.length_b   1.000
_cell.length_c   1.000
_cell.angle_alpha   90.00
_cell.angle_beta   90.00
_cell.angle_gamma   90.00
#
_symmetry.space_group_name_H-M   'P 1'
#
loop_
_entity.id
_entity.type
_entity.pdbx_description
1 polymer ?
#
loop_
_entity_poly.entity_id
_entity_poly.type
_entity_poly.pdbx_seq_one_letter_code
_entity_poly.pdbx_strand_id
1 'polypeptide(L)'
;MPKNNREIEDQVLKALASLQDQSKPNFAKTAREFAVPVDRLRRRWKGQKSLFTRQPNGRKLNPAQELALCEYINYFDTVGLSINRAQISIAANSILEEAHSDKNTKPPQIGEHWLARFLQRHPELYRQAISVDGFTCPPLIILSGRQALLRWFEGLHGDEHIAVTDTGYMNDVLAYQWIQLFHKWTDEFLYAITQIRHKTFRPQTSKYGFKLTGLWPINSNLITDELSLYDNDNDRSRDTTPPTTSQHSDFSTPKTAKKVRRISDYIDTHNPTSSHYKQALEKLRKSAEMTVTLASELQRQFDTTQAATAARLARRNASRRHARITGIISPSQVKEIKRKEYKLSEEADQKRQRQSTGELKNV
;
A
#
# COMPACT_ATOMS: atom_id res chain seq x y z
N MET A 1 -55.38 14.18 21.38
CA MET A 1 -54.05 14.82 21.25
C MET A 1 -53.24 14.07 20.20
N PRO A 2 -52.48 14.76 19.34
CA PRO A 2 -51.62 14.10 18.35
C PRO A 2 -50.59 13.23 19.06
N LYS A 3 -50.30 12.04 18.51
CA LYS A 3 -49.45 11.04 19.19
C LYS A 3 -47.97 11.23 18.92
N ASN A 4 -47.63 11.90 17.81
CA ASN A 4 -46.25 12.08 17.37
C ASN A 4 -45.80 13.55 17.41
N ASN A 5 -44.54 13.82 17.79
CA ASN A 5 -43.97 15.16 17.84
C ASN A 5 -44.05 15.89 16.49
N ARG A 6 -44.00 15.16 15.37
CA ARG A 6 -44.11 15.74 14.02
C ARG A 6 -45.51 16.29 13.75
N GLU A 7 -46.54 15.50 14.03
CA GLU A 7 -47.95 15.90 13.92
C GLU A 7 -48.29 17.08 14.84
N ILE A 8 -47.72 17.10 16.06
CA ILE A 8 -47.89 18.22 16.99
C ILE A 8 -47.31 19.49 16.38
N GLU A 9 -46.14 19.44 15.73
CA GLU A 9 -45.53 20.62 15.13
C GLU A 9 -46.33 21.15 13.93
N ASP A 10 -46.88 20.28 13.09
CA ASP A 10 -47.75 20.69 11.98
C ASP A 10 -49.01 21.41 12.48
N GLN A 11 -49.62 20.88 13.55
CA GLN A 11 -50.79 21.52 14.18
C GLN A 11 -50.42 22.84 14.87
N VAL A 12 -49.21 22.95 15.43
CA VAL A 12 -48.72 24.21 15.99
C VAL A 12 -48.52 25.27 14.91
N LEU A 13 -48.03 24.91 13.72
CA LEU A 13 -47.92 25.85 12.59
C LEU A 13 -49.30 26.37 12.15
N LYS A 14 -50.30 25.50 12.06
CA LYS A 14 -51.69 25.90 11.76
C LYS A 14 -52.28 26.80 12.85
N ALA A 15 -52.02 26.48 14.12
CA ALA A 15 -52.45 27.29 15.26
C ALA A 15 -51.77 28.68 15.30
N LEU A 16 -50.51 28.79 14.87
CA LEU A 16 -49.81 30.08 14.76
C LEU A 16 -50.43 30.97 13.68
N ALA A 17 -50.79 30.40 12.53
CA ALA A 17 -51.49 31.14 11.47
C ALA A 17 -52.83 31.71 11.99
N SER A 18 -53.62 30.87 12.67
CA SER A 18 -54.88 31.31 13.29
C SER A 18 -54.70 32.38 14.38
N LEU A 19 -53.59 32.37 15.12
CA LEU A 19 -53.26 33.41 16.10
C LEU A 19 -52.88 34.74 15.45
N GLN A 20 -52.29 34.69 14.25
CA GLN A 20 -51.86 35.87 13.51
C GLN A 20 -53.06 36.65 12.94
N ASP A 21 -54.16 35.96 12.64
CA ASP A 21 -55.42 36.56 12.17
C ASP A 21 -56.28 37.18 13.31
N GLN A 22 -55.96 36.90 14.58
CA GLN A 22 -56.72 37.42 15.72
C GLN A 22 -56.23 38.80 16.15
N SER A 23 -57.13 39.79 16.30
CA SER A 23 -56.74 41.13 16.81
C SER A 23 -56.23 41.09 18.27
N LYS A 24 -56.63 40.09 19.05
CA LYS A 24 -56.11 39.78 20.39
C LYS A 24 -55.83 38.26 20.49
N PRO A 25 -54.55 37.83 20.41
CA PRO A 25 -54.20 36.41 20.35
C PRO A 25 -54.52 35.69 21.66
N ASN A 26 -55.44 34.70 21.61
CA ASN A 26 -55.81 33.88 22.76
C ASN A 26 -55.21 32.47 22.67
N PHE A 27 -54.00 32.32 23.20
CA PHE A 27 -53.24 31.06 23.18
C PHE A 27 -53.99 29.87 23.79
N ALA A 28 -54.75 30.06 24.87
CA ALA A 28 -55.41 28.97 25.58
C ALA A 28 -56.63 28.43 24.81
N LYS A 29 -57.33 29.28 24.07
CA LYS A 29 -58.46 28.90 23.21
C LYS A 29 -57.93 28.18 21.96
N THR A 30 -56.98 28.81 21.24
CA THR A 30 -56.43 28.24 20.00
C THR A 30 -55.69 26.92 20.25
N ALA A 31 -54.99 26.78 21.37
CA ALA A 31 -54.38 25.51 21.74
C ALA A 31 -55.40 24.37 21.93
N ARG A 32 -56.58 24.67 22.49
CA ARG A 32 -57.67 23.70 22.64
C ARG A 32 -58.29 23.33 21.29
N GLU A 33 -58.53 24.30 20.43
CA GLU A 33 -59.09 24.11 19.09
C GLU A 33 -58.21 23.23 18.19
N PHE A 34 -56.90 23.49 18.17
CA PHE A 34 -55.94 22.72 17.38
C PHE A 34 -55.37 21.50 18.13
N ALA A 35 -55.86 21.22 19.35
CA ALA A 35 -55.42 20.12 20.21
C ALA A 35 -53.89 20.07 20.46
N VAL A 36 -53.25 21.23 20.66
CA VAL A 36 -51.80 21.37 20.89
C VAL A 36 -51.50 21.85 22.33
N PRO A 37 -50.33 21.51 22.90
CA PRO A 37 -49.92 22.04 24.21
C PRO A 37 -49.71 23.57 24.18
N VAL A 38 -50.37 24.29 25.09
CA VAL A 38 -50.34 25.77 25.18
C VAL A 38 -48.92 26.31 25.28
N ASP A 39 -48.06 25.69 26.09
CA ASP A 39 -46.67 26.15 26.29
C ASP A 39 -45.81 26.02 25.03
N ARG A 40 -46.07 25.00 24.21
CA ARG A 40 -45.36 24.78 22.95
C ARG A 40 -45.76 25.84 21.92
N LEU A 41 -47.05 26.16 21.83
CA LEU A 41 -47.58 27.24 20.99
C LEU A 41 -47.01 28.61 21.42
N ARG A 42 -46.99 28.90 22.71
CA ARG A 42 -46.39 30.14 23.26
C ARG A 42 -44.91 30.27 22.93
N ARG A 43 -44.13 29.18 23.06
CA ARG A 43 -42.70 29.16 22.71
C ARG A 43 -42.46 29.45 21.23
N ARG A 44 -43.30 28.89 20.35
CA ARG A 44 -43.20 29.12 18.90
C ARG A 44 -43.57 30.53 18.50
N TRP A 45 -44.60 31.11 19.12
CA TRP A 45 -44.97 32.52 18.94
C TRP A 45 -43.84 33.47 19.34
N LYS A 46 -43.07 33.13 20.38
CA LYS A 46 -41.86 33.87 20.79
C LYS A 46 -40.63 33.62 19.88
N GLY A 47 -40.80 32.96 18.73
CA GLY A 47 -39.72 32.73 17.76
C GLY A 47 -38.77 31.57 18.08
N GLN A 48 -39.08 30.71 19.07
CA GLN A 48 -38.22 29.55 19.33
C GLN A 48 -38.34 28.52 18.21
N LYS A 49 -37.19 28.03 17.73
CA LYS A 49 -37.08 27.03 16.65
C LYS A 49 -37.57 25.65 17.10
N SER A 50 -38.16 24.91 16.15
CA SER A 50 -38.58 23.53 16.34
C SER A 50 -37.44 22.59 16.64
N LEU A 51 -37.74 21.46 17.29
CA LEU A 51 -36.77 20.37 17.44
C LEU A 51 -36.21 19.96 16.07
N PHE A 52 -37.05 20.00 15.04
CA PHE A 52 -36.69 19.63 13.67
C PHE A 52 -35.92 20.73 12.92
N THR A 53 -36.10 22.00 13.28
CA THR A 53 -35.46 23.15 12.60
C THR A 53 -34.28 23.73 13.38
N ARG A 54 -34.11 23.39 14.66
CA ARG A 54 -32.95 23.81 15.46
C ARG A 54 -31.73 22.98 15.05
N GLN A 55 -30.57 23.61 15.04
CA GLN A 55 -29.30 22.88 14.97
C GLN A 55 -29.25 21.87 16.14
N PRO A 56 -28.91 20.59 15.90
CA PRO A 56 -28.77 19.62 16.98
C PRO A 56 -27.74 20.12 17.99
N ASN A 57 -28.09 20.12 19.27
CA ASN A 57 -27.14 20.45 20.34
C ASN A 57 -25.94 19.48 20.26
N GLY A 58 -24.72 20.01 20.21
CA GLY A 58 -23.49 19.21 20.26
C GLY A 58 -22.74 19.02 18.93
N ARG A 59 -23.06 19.77 17.87
CA ARG A 59 -22.11 19.89 16.73
C ARG A 59 -20.87 20.64 17.20
N LYS A 60 -19.74 19.93 17.26
CA LYS A 60 -18.43 20.50 17.62
C LYS A 60 -17.82 21.30 16.47
N LEU A 61 -17.93 20.80 15.25
CA LEU A 61 -17.52 21.50 14.04
C LEU A 61 -18.67 22.32 13.47
N ASN A 62 -18.36 23.51 12.96
CA ASN A 62 -19.30 24.29 12.17
C ASN A 62 -19.48 23.67 10.76
N PRO A 63 -20.50 24.09 9.98
CA PRO A 63 -20.77 23.47 8.67
C PRO A 63 -19.61 23.55 7.67
N ALA A 64 -18.80 24.61 7.70
CA ALA A 64 -17.66 24.76 6.80
C ALA A 64 -16.48 23.85 7.20
N GLN A 65 -16.18 23.77 8.49
CA GLN A 65 -15.19 22.85 9.05
C GLN A 65 -15.56 21.39 8.82
N GLU A 66 -16.85 21.09 8.97
CA GLU A 66 -17.39 19.76 8.73
C GLU A 66 -17.25 19.37 7.25
N LEU A 67 -17.53 20.30 6.33
CA LEU A 67 -17.32 20.10 4.89
C LEU A 67 -15.84 19.88 4.56
N ALA A 68 -14.92 20.69 5.12
CA ALA A 68 -13.49 20.53 4.91
C ALA A 68 -12.99 19.15 5.38
N LEU A 69 -13.50 18.65 6.51
CA LEU A 69 -13.16 17.30 6.99
C LEU A 69 -13.67 16.21 6.03
N CYS A 70 -14.87 16.38 5.46
CA CYS A 70 -15.40 15.45 4.45
C CYS A 70 -14.54 15.44 3.18
N GLU A 71 -14.13 16.60 2.69
CA GLU A 71 -13.23 16.71 1.53
C GLU A 71 -11.87 16.05 1.80
N TYR A 72 -11.32 16.26 3.00
CA TYR A 72 -10.09 15.61 3.43
C TYR A 72 -10.21 14.08 3.44
N ILE A 73 -11.33 13.54 3.93
CA ILE A 73 -11.58 12.08 3.90
C ILE A 73 -11.66 11.57 2.46
N ASN A 74 -12.39 12.28 1.59
CA ASN A 74 -12.53 11.89 0.18
C ASN A 74 -11.20 11.96 -0.60
N TYR A 75 -10.27 12.85 -0.21
CA TYR A 75 -8.95 12.92 -0.82
C TYR A 75 -8.17 11.61 -0.68
N PHE A 76 -8.33 10.87 0.43
CA PHE A 76 -7.64 9.59 0.61
C PHE A 76 -8.05 8.55 -0.44
N ASP A 77 -9.32 8.52 -0.84
CA ASP A 77 -9.80 7.64 -1.91
C ASP A 77 -9.12 7.96 -3.25
N THR A 78 -8.89 9.24 -3.55
CA THR A 78 -8.23 9.64 -4.81
C THR A 78 -6.77 9.17 -4.89
N VAL A 79 -6.12 8.98 -3.75
CA VAL A 79 -4.72 8.51 -3.63
C VAL A 79 -4.67 6.98 -3.45
N GLY A 80 -5.82 6.31 -3.38
CA GLY A 80 -5.90 4.86 -3.15
C GLY A 80 -5.53 4.43 -1.72
N LEU A 81 -5.66 5.35 -0.76
CA LEU A 81 -5.41 5.10 0.66
C LEU A 81 -6.74 5.11 1.44
N SER A 82 -6.79 4.45 2.59
CA SER A 82 -7.96 4.50 3.48
C SER A 82 -7.61 5.22 4.77
N ILE A 83 -8.47 6.12 5.21
CA ILE A 83 -8.28 6.88 6.45
C ILE A 83 -8.92 6.15 7.65
N ASN A 84 -8.14 5.98 8.71
CA ASN A 84 -8.59 5.37 9.98
C ASN A 84 -9.47 6.36 10.78
N ARG A 85 -10.45 5.82 11.53
CA ARG A 85 -11.22 6.51 12.58
C ARG A 85 -10.38 7.42 13.50
N ALA A 86 -9.21 6.95 13.95
CA ALA A 86 -8.28 7.73 14.77
C ALA A 86 -7.72 8.93 14.01
N GLN A 87 -7.35 8.75 12.73
CA GLN A 87 -6.87 9.85 11.88
C GLN A 87 -7.97 10.88 11.60
N ILE A 88 -9.22 10.45 11.39
CA ILE A 88 -10.37 11.35 11.28
C ILE A 88 -10.54 12.17 12.56
N SER A 89 -10.36 11.52 13.71
CA SER A 89 -10.48 12.14 15.03
C SER A 89 -9.36 13.16 15.29
N ILE A 90 -8.14 12.84 14.88
CA ILE A 90 -6.99 13.75 14.93
C ILE A 90 -7.24 14.96 14.02
N ALA A 91 -7.61 14.74 12.76
CA ALA A 91 -7.90 15.82 11.82
C ALA A 91 -9.01 16.76 12.32
N ALA A 92 -10.09 16.20 12.88
CA ALA A 92 -11.16 16.98 13.48
C ALA A 92 -10.69 17.82 14.68
N ASN A 93 -9.83 17.26 15.54
CA ASN A 93 -9.23 18.00 16.66
C ASN A 93 -8.27 19.10 16.18
N SER A 94 -7.49 18.86 15.13
CA SER A 94 -6.60 19.88 14.54
C SER A 94 -7.39 21.07 13.99
N ILE A 95 -8.53 20.84 13.34
CA ILE A 95 -9.42 21.91 12.88
C ILE A 95 -9.97 22.73 14.05
N LEU A 96 -10.31 22.07 15.17
CA LEU A 96 -10.80 22.74 16.38
C LEU A 96 -9.70 23.55 17.07
N GLU A 97 -8.47 23.02 17.09
CA GLU A 97 -7.31 23.69 17.64
C GLU A 97 -6.92 24.93 16.83
N GLU A 98 -6.94 24.85 15.50
CA GLU A 98 -6.65 25.97 14.61
C GLU A 98 -7.72 27.08 14.69
N ALA A 99 -8.99 26.69 14.85
CA ALA A 99 -10.09 27.65 15.02
C ALA A 99 -10.12 28.27 16.43
N HIS A 100 -9.34 27.78 17.38
CA HIS A 100 -9.34 28.24 18.75
C HIS A 100 -8.49 29.50 18.92
N SER A 101 -9.16 30.65 19.10
CA SER A 101 -8.48 31.95 19.21
C SER A 101 -7.97 32.29 20.61
N ASP A 102 -8.50 31.64 21.65
CA ASP A 102 -8.25 32.01 23.05
C ASP A 102 -7.04 31.30 23.65
N LYS A 103 -5.90 31.99 23.73
CA LYS A 103 -4.64 31.43 24.24
C LYS A 103 -4.67 30.95 25.70
N ASN A 104 -5.63 31.42 26.51
CA ASN A 104 -5.71 31.10 27.94
C ASN A 104 -6.57 29.86 28.25
N THR A 105 -7.22 29.27 27.26
CA THR A 105 -8.06 28.07 27.44
C THR A 105 -7.60 26.95 26.53
N LYS A 106 -7.74 25.70 26.97
CA LYS A 106 -7.40 24.56 26.12
C LYS A 106 -8.42 24.44 24.97
N PRO A 107 -7.96 24.11 23.75
CA PRO A 107 -8.86 23.97 22.61
C PRO A 107 -9.88 22.86 22.87
N PRO A 108 -11.11 23.01 22.35
CA PRO A 108 -12.15 22.01 22.51
C PRO A 108 -11.78 20.73 21.77
N GLN A 109 -11.93 19.59 22.45
CA GLN A 109 -11.75 18.28 21.82
C GLN A 109 -13.10 17.64 21.48
N ILE A 110 -13.10 16.78 20.46
CA ILE A 110 -14.22 15.91 20.13
C ILE A 110 -14.41 14.86 21.24
N GLY A 111 -15.66 14.48 21.50
CA GLY A 111 -15.99 13.43 22.48
C GLY A 111 -15.96 12.03 21.86
N GLU A 112 -15.91 11.00 22.70
CA GLU A 112 -15.82 9.58 22.30
C GLU A 112 -16.89 9.17 21.26
N HIS A 113 -18.14 9.57 21.47
CA HIS A 113 -19.25 9.25 20.56
C HIS A 113 -19.41 10.22 19.38
N TRP A 114 -18.57 11.25 19.28
CA TRP A 114 -18.68 12.26 18.22
C TRP A 114 -18.50 11.63 16.84
N LEU A 115 -17.46 10.79 16.67
CA LEU A 115 -17.16 10.17 15.38
C LEU A 115 -18.29 9.24 14.91
N ALA A 116 -18.85 8.45 15.81
CA ALA A 116 -19.99 7.58 15.48
C ALA A 116 -21.19 8.39 14.99
N ARG A 117 -21.50 9.53 15.64
CA ARG A 117 -22.58 10.44 15.23
C ARG A 117 -22.25 11.22 13.95
N PHE A 118 -20.97 11.52 13.70
CA PHE A 118 -20.50 12.14 12.47
C PHE A 118 -20.72 11.18 11.28
N LEU A 119 -20.23 9.94 11.38
CA LEU A 119 -20.41 8.92 10.33
C LEU A 119 -21.88 8.54 10.10
N GLN A 120 -22.71 8.58 11.14
CA GLN A 120 -24.16 8.35 10.98
C GLN A 120 -24.85 9.46 10.17
N ARG A 121 -24.31 10.68 10.17
CA ARG A 121 -24.81 11.80 9.37
C ARG A 121 -24.24 11.84 7.95
N HIS A 122 -23.10 11.18 7.74
CA HIS A 122 -22.38 11.08 6.47
C HIS A 122 -22.26 9.61 6.03
N PRO A 123 -23.38 8.94 5.68
CA PRO A 123 -23.39 7.53 5.30
C PRO A 123 -22.50 7.22 4.08
N GLU A 124 -22.24 8.21 3.22
CA GLU A 124 -21.30 8.14 2.11
C GLU A 124 -19.86 7.84 2.56
N LEU A 125 -19.44 8.39 3.72
CA LEU A 125 -18.10 8.19 4.29
C LEU A 125 -18.00 6.89 5.11
N TYR A 126 -19.14 6.25 5.41
CA TYR A 126 -19.18 5.07 6.27
C TYR A 126 -18.37 3.91 5.70
N ARG A 127 -18.36 3.73 4.37
CA ARG A 127 -17.58 2.68 3.68
C ARG A 127 -16.08 2.99 3.64
N GLN A 128 -15.70 4.25 3.61
CA GLN A 128 -14.32 4.72 3.53
C GLN A 128 -13.60 4.63 4.89
N ALA A 129 -14.35 4.78 5.98
CA ALA A 129 -13.85 4.70 7.35
C ALA A 129 -13.76 3.26 7.93
N ILE A 130 -14.00 2.22 7.11
CA ILE A 130 -13.92 0.81 7.54
C ILE A 130 -12.48 0.29 7.40
N SER A 131 -11.57 0.90 8.14
CA SER A 131 -10.52 0.12 8.79
C SER A 131 -10.86 0.16 10.27
N VAL A 132 -11.64 -0.83 10.70
CA VAL A 132 -12.13 -0.93 12.08
C VAL A 132 -10.95 -1.37 12.94
N ASP A 133 -10.17 -0.40 13.41
CA ASP A 133 -9.11 -0.53 14.44
C ASP A 133 -7.67 -0.60 13.94
N GLY A 134 -7.39 -0.42 12.63
CA GLY A 134 -6.02 -0.45 12.11
C GLY A 134 -5.34 -1.83 12.26
N PHE A 135 -6.14 -2.85 12.56
CA PHE A 135 -5.69 -4.22 12.69
C PHE A 135 -5.47 -4.81 11.30
N THR A 136 -4.21 -4.99 10.93
CA THR A 136 -3.85 -5.72 9.71
C THR A 136 -3.75 -7.19 10.09
N CYS A 137 -4.69 -8.02 9.61
CA CYS A 137 -4.53 -9.47 9.74
C CYS A 137 -3.21 -9.85 9.06
N PRO A 138 -2.24 -10.42 9.78
CA PRO A 138 -0.98 -10.77 9.17
C PRO A 138 -1.21 -11.78 8.04
N PRO A 139 -0.66 -11.56 6.83
CA PRO A 139 -0.91 -12.44 5.72
C PRO A 139 -0.30 -13.83 5.98
N LEU A 140 -1.11 -14.86 5.76
CA LEU A 140 -0.67 -16.25 5.68
C LEU A 140 -0.65 -16.69 4.22
N ILE A 141 0.55 -16.84 3.67
CA ILE A 141 0.76 -17.23 2.27
C ILE A 141 0.94 -18.75 2.21
N ILE A 142 -0.02 -19.45 1.64
CA ILE A 142 0.06 -20.90 1.40
C ILE A 142 0.61 -21.13 0.00
N LEU A 143 1.78 -21.76 -0.11
CA LEU A 143 2.41 -22.05 -1.39
C LEU A 143 2.27 -23.53 -1.73
N SER A 144 2.00 -23.82 -3.00
CA SER A 144 2.15 -25.19 -3.52
C SER A 144 3.63 -25.49 -3.68
N GLY A 145 4.21 -26.16 -2.69
CA GLY A 145 5.63 -26.50 -2.67
C GLY A 145 5.97 -27.39 -1.49
N ARG A 146 7.08 -28.14 -1.60
CA ARG A 146 7.60 -29.02 -0.52
C ARG A 146 8.67 -28.35 0.34
N GLN A 147 9.19 -27.23 -0.13
CA GLN A 147 10.29 -26.50 0.49
C GLN A 147 10.08 -25.00 0.28
N ALA A 148 10.52 -24.20 1.26
CA ALA A 148 10.56 -22.76 1.15
C ALA A 148 12.01 -22.28 0.97
N LEU A 149 12.22 -21.29 0.12
CA LEU A 149 13.51 -20.60 0.05
C LEU A 149 13.67 -19.71 1.27
N LEU A 150 14.79 -19.85 1.99
CA LEU A 150 15.08 -19.05 3.19
C LEU A 150 15.08 -17.54 2.93
N ARG A 151 15.34 -17.13 1.69
CA ARG A 151 15.32 -15.73 1.25
C ARG A 151 13.92 -15.12 1.25
N TRP A 152 12.86 -15.91 1.06
CA TRP A 152 11.48 -15.39 1.07
C TRP A 152 11.12 -14.71 2.40
N PHE A 153 11.79 -15.10 3.48
CA PHE A 153 11.59 -14.55 4.82
C PHE A 153 12.44 -13.32 5.14
N GLU A 154 13.34 -12.88 4.24
CA GLU A 154 14.24 -11.74 4.50
C GLU A 154 13.54 -10.38 4.35
N GLY A 155 12.40 -10.32 3.66
CA GLY A 155 11.55 -9.13 3.53
C GLY A 155 10.27 -9.15 4.37
N LEU A 156 10.12 -10.14 5.26
CA LEU A 156 8.99 -10.24 6.19
C LEU A 156 9.40 -9.69 7.56
N HIS A 157 8.58 -8.86 8.17
CA HIS A 157 8.99 -7.97 9.26
C HIS A 157 8.30 -8.20 10.60
N GLY A 158 7.43 -9.20 10.73
CA GLY A 158 6.81 -9.52 12.01
C GLY A 158 6.03 -10.82 11.98
N ASP A 159 4.71 -10.67 11.88
CA ASP A 159 3.72 -11.73 12.06
C ASP A 159 3.25 -12.33 10.73
N GLU A 160 3.90 -12.04 9.60
CA GLU A 160 3.59 -12.69 8.34
C GLU A 160 4.00 -14.16 8.38
N HIS A 161 3.19 -15.05 7.81
CA HIS A 161 3.47 -16.48 7.84
C HIS A 161 3.51 -17.05 6.42
N ILE A 162 4.43 -17.97 6.17
CA ILE A 162 4.44 -18.78 4.95
C ILE A 162 4.18 -20.22 5.33
N ALA A 163 3.29 -20.88 4.60
CA ALA A 163 2.96 -22.27 4.79
C ALA A 163 3.32 -23.13 3.57
N VAL A 164 3.95 -24.28 3.86
CA VAL A 164 4.43 -25.25 2.88
C VAL A 164 4.16 -26.65 3.43
N THR A 165 3.77 -27.61 2.58
CA THR A 165 3.46 -28.98 3.00
C THR A 165 4.41 -30.00 2.39
N ASP A 166 4.66 -31.11 3.07
CA ASP A 166 5.51 -32.21 2.58
C ASP A 166 5.03 -32.80 1.25
N THR A 167 3.72 -32.72 0.99
CA THR A 167 3.11 -33.19 -0.25
C THR A 167 3.28 -32.20 -1.40
N GLY A 168 3.43 -30.91 -1.10
CA GLY A 168 3.43 -29.83 -2.09
C GLY A 168 2.05 -29.24 -2.36
N TYR A 169 1.01 -29.74 -1.70
CA TYR A 169 -0.38 -29.32 -1.88
C TYR A 169 -1.02 -28.97 -0.54
N MET A 170 -2.02 -28.07 -0.57
CA MET A 170 -2.84 -27.80 0.59
C MET A 170 -3.54 -29.08 1.06
N ASN A 171 -3.60 -29.30 2.37
CA ASN A 171 -4.27 -30.44 2.99
C ASN A 171 -5.16 -29.97 4.14
N ASP A 172 -6.02 -30.86 4.62
CA ASP A 172 -7.02 -30.53 5.65
C ASP A 172 -6.39 -30.06 6.96
N VAL A 173 -5.20 -30.58 7.29
CA VAL A 173 -4.43 -30.17 8.47
C VAL A 173 -3.97 -28.71 8.35
N LEU A 174 -3.40 -28.33 7.20
CA LEU A 174 -2.97 -26.96 6.95
C LEU A 174 -4.16 -26.01 6.84
N ALA A 175 -5.25 -26.46 6.21
CA ALA A 175 -6.50 -25.71 6.16
C ALA A 175 -7.06 -25.44 7.56
N TYR A 176 -7.05 -26.45 8.44
CA TYR A 176 -7.46 -26.29 9.83
C TYR A 176 -6.57 -25.32 10.60
N GLN A 177 -5.24 -25.41 10.44
CA GLN A 177 -4.31 -24.47 11.06
C GLN A 177 -4.48 -23.04 10.55
N TRP A 178 -4.79 -22.87 9.25
CA TRP A 178 -5.16 -21.58 8.68
C TRP A 178 -6.44 -21.03 9.33
N ILE A 179 -7.48 -21.86 9.51
CA ILE A 179 -8.73 -21.46 10.17
C ILE A 179 -8.46 -21.04 11.62
N GLN A 180 -7.62 -21.77 12.34
CA GLN A 180 -7.26 -21.44 13.73
C GLN A 180 -6.52 -20.09 13.82
N LEU A 181 -5.55 -19.85 12.93
CA LEU A 181 -4.85 -18.57 12.86
C LEU A 181 -5.80 -17.44 12.46
N PHE A 182 -6.60 -17.64 11.42
CA PHE A 182 -7.59 -16.69 10.96
C PHE A 182 -8.56 -16.33 12.08
N HIS A 183 -9.11 -17.32 12.78
CA HIS A 183 -10.01 -17.11 13.92
C HIS A 183 -9.32 -16.33 15.05
N LYS A 184 -8.08 -16.66 15.41
CA LYS A 184 -7.29 -15.91 16.40
C LYS A 184 -7.17 -14.42 16.06
N TRP A 185 -6.97 -14.10 14.79
CA TRP A 185 -6.79 -12.72 14.31
C TRP A 185 -8.11 -12.02 13.96
N THR A 186 -9.23 -12.75 13.82
CA THR A 186 -10.51 -12.19 13.35
C THR A 186 -11.67 -12.45 14.29
N ASP A 187 -11.41 -12.81 15.55
CA ASP A 187 -12.45 -13.22 16.51
C ASP A 187 -13.58 -12.18 16.64
N GLU A 188 -13.22 -10.90 16.75
CA GLU A 188 -14.18 -9.80 16.76
C GLU A 188 -14.87 -9.58 15.39
N PHE A 189 -14.16 -9.78 14.28
CA PHE A 189 -14.72 -9.67 12.93
C PHE A 189 -15.73 -10.77 12.64
N LEU A 190 -15.48 -12.02 13.04
CA LEU A 190 -16.41 -13.13 12.83
C LEU A 190 -17.65 -13.02 13.72
N TYR A 191 -17.48 -12.50 14.94
CA TYR A 191 -18.62 -12.12 15.78
C TYR A 191 -19.48 -11.03 15.10
N ALA A 192 -18.83 -10.00 14.55
CA ALA A 192 -19.51 -8.90 13.86
C ALA A 192 -20.13 -9.32 12.51
N ILE A 193 -19.46 -10.17 11.72
CA ILE A 193 -19.92 -10.55 10.37
C ILE A 193 -21.24 -11.30 10.43
N THR A 194 -21.49 -12.06 11.51
CA THR A 194 -22.76 -12.76 11.72
C THR A 194 -23.90 -11.74 11.83
N GLN A 195 -23.71 -10.70 12.65
CA GLN A 195 -24.68 -9.63 12.82
C GLN A 195 -24.84 -8.77 11.55
N ILE A 196 -23.74 -8.47 10.86
CA ILE A 196 -23.74 -7.74 9.58
C ILE A 196 -24.47 -8.57 8.53
N ARG A 197 -24.24 -9.88 8.46
CA ARG A 197 -24.85 -10.76 7.45
C ARG A 197 -26.37 -10.76 7.58
N HIS A 198 -26.89 -10.87 8.80
CA HIS A 198 -28.33 -10.78 9.07
C HIS A 198 -28.93 -9.41 8.71
N LYS A 199 -28.17 -8.33 8.86
CA LYS A 199 -28.63 -6.97 8.50
C LYS A 199 -28.55 -6.70 7.00
N THR A 200 -27.50 -7.19 6.34
CA THR A 200 -27.14 -6.86 4.95
C THR A 200 -27.73 -7.81 3.91
N PHE A 201 -27.73 -9.13 4.15
CA PHE A 201 -28.22 -10.13 3.18
C PHE A 201 -29.70 -10.44 3.38
N ARG A 202 -30.54 -9.42 3.22
CA ARG A 202 -31.98 -9.61 3.09
C ARG A 202 -32.30 -10.14 1.70
N PRO A 203 -33.42 -10.87 1.49
CA PRO A 203 -33.80 -11.38 0.18
C PRO A 203 -33.81 -10.30 -0.92
N GLN A 204 -34.18 -9.07 -0.55
CA GLN A 204 -34.22 -7.94 -1.48
C GLN A 204 -32.82 -7.47 -1.92
N THR A 205 -31.87 -7.35 -0.98
CA THR A 205 -30.50 -6.91 -1.29
C THR A 205 -29.74 -7.98 -2.04
N SER A 206 -29.93 -9.26 -1.71
CA SER A 206 -29.39 -10.38 -2.49
C SER A 206 -29.92 -10.36 -3.92
N LYS A 207 -31.25 -10.24 -4.12
CA LYS A 207 -31.85 -10.14 -5.47
C LYS A 207 -31.33 -8.92 -6.24
N TYR A 208 -31.11 -7.79 -5.58
CA TYR A 208 -30.54 -6.60 -6.20
C TYR A 208 -29.09 -6.83 -6.67
N GLY A 209 -28.26 -7.47 -5.85
CA GLY A 209 -26.88 -7.82 -6.23
C GLY A 209 -26.80 -8.71 -7.47
N PHE A 210 -27.63 -9.76 -7.53
CA PHE A 210 -27.71 -10.63 -8.72
C PHE A 210 -28.30 -9.92 -9.95
N LYS A 211 -29.12 -8.88 -9.74
CA LYS A 211 -29.64 -8.06 -10.84
C LYS A 211 -28.54 -7.21 -11.49
N LEU A 212 -27.62 -6.65 -10.69
CA LEU A 212 -26.50 -5.84 -11.18
C LEU A 212 -25.55 -6.64 -12.07
N THR A 213 -25.34 -7.92 -11.75
CA THR A 213 -24.48 -8.82 -12.54
C THR A 213 -25.21 -9.51 -13.68
N GLY A 214 -26.51 -9.22 -13.89
CA GLY A 214 -27.31 -9.89 -14.90
C GLY A 214 -27.53 -11.39 -14.64
N LEU A 215 -27.34 -11.88 -13.40
CA LEU A 215 -27.59 -13.28 -13.03
C LEU A 215 -29.05 -13.51 -12.63
N TRP A 216 -29.72 -12.52 -12.03
CA TRP A 216 -31.13 -12.61 -11.66
C TRP A 216 -31.86 -11.26 -11.75
N PRO A 217 -32.83 -11.12 -12.69
CA PRO A 217 -33.11 -12.03 -13.79
C PRO A 217 -31.92 -12.13 -14.75
N ILE A 218 -31.78 -13.26 -15.46
CA ILE A 218 -30.69 -13.46 -16.43
C ILE A 218 -30.73 -12.34 -17.49
N ASN A 219 -29.62 -11.61 -17.67
CA ASN A 219 -29.43 -10.54 -18.65
C ASN A 219 -28.03 -10.60 -19.26
N SER A 220 -27.92 -11.17 -20.47
CA SER A 220 -26.65 -11.45 -21.16
C SER A 220 -25.94 -10.22 -21.74
N ASN A 221 -26.63 -9.09 -21.87
CA ASN A 221 -26.09 -7.91 -22.54
C ASN A 221 -25.04 -7.18 -21.68
N LEU A 222 -25.17 -7.23 -20.35
CA LEU A 222 -24.23 -6.61 -19.42
C LEU A 222 -22.82 -7.22 -19.46
N ILE A 223 -22.70 -8.48 -19.86
CA ILE A 223 -21.44 -9.24 -19.85
C ILE A 223 -20.65 -9.04 -21.16
N THR A 224 -21.36 -8.76 -22.26
CA THR A 224 -20.77 -8.72 -23.61
C THR A 224 -20.11 -7.39 -23.94
N ASP A 225 -20.60 -6.28 -23.36
CA ASP A 225 -20.00 -4.94 -23.55
C ASP A 225 -18.61 -4.81 -22.89
N GLU A 226 -18.41 -5.42 -21.71
CA GLU A 226 -17.15 -5.34 -20.94
C GLU A 226 -15.97 -6.04 -21.63
N LEU A 227 -16.24 -7.11 -22.39
CA LEU A 227 -15.23 -7.89 -23.09
C LEU A 227 -14.63 -7.17 -24.31
N SER A 228 -15.38 -6.25 -24.93
CA SER A 228 -14.95 -5.52 -26.12
C SER A 228 -13.82 -4.51 -25.87
N LEU A 229 -13.61 -4.09 -24.62
CA LEU A 229 -12.59 -3.12 -24.22
C LEU A 229 -11.18 -3.71 -24.18
N TYR A 230 -11.03 -5.04 -24.09
CA TYR A 230 -9.75 -5.70 -23.87
C TYR A 230 -9.03 -6.16 -25.15
N ASP A 231 -9.69 -6.12 -26.32
CA ASP A 231 -9.12 -6.63 -27.58
C ASP A 231 -8.23 -5.61 -28.33
N ASN A 232 -8.22 -4.33 -27.94
CA ASN A 232 -7.60 -3.25 -28.73
C ASN A 232 -6.12 -2.95 -28.43
N ASP A 233 -5.47 -3.61 -27.46
CA ASP A 233 -4.14 -3.21 -26.95
C ASP A 233 -2.93 -3.94 -27.58
N ASN A 234 -3.11 -4.69 -28.67
CA ASN A 234 -2.06 -5.56 -29.25
C ASN A 234 -1.18 -4.94 -30.35
N ASP A 235 -1.22 -3.62 -30.60
CA ASP A 235 -0.36 -2.99 -31.60
C ASP A 235 0.57 -1.91 -30.99
N ARG A 236 1.72 -2.35 -30.47
CA ARG A 236 2.85 -1.47 -30.11
C ARG A 236 4.01 -1.71 -31.06
N SER A 237 4.25 -0.71 -31.89
CA SER A 237 5.31 -0.56 -32.89
C SER A 237 6.72 -0.79 -32.31
N ARG A 238 7.57 -1.47 -33.08
CA ARG A 238 9.01 -1.66 -32.80
C ARG A 238 9.79 -0.42 -33.20
N ASP A 239 10.49 0.19 -32.24
CA ASP A 239 11.44 1.27 -32.49
C ASP A 239 12.67 0.77 -33.28
N THR A 240 12.95 1.40 -34.42
CA THR A 240 14.15 1.19 -35.24
C THR A 240 15.31 2.09 -34.78
N THR A 241 16.45 1.47 -34.48
CA THR A 241 17.72 2.15 -34.17
C THR A 241 18.35 2.77 -35.42
N PRO A 242 18.93 3.99 -35.37
CA PRO A 242 19.61 4.59 -36.52
C PRO A 242 21.06 4.07 -36.68
N PRO A 243 21.62 4.05 -37.91
CA PRO A 243 22.97 3.57 -38.15
C PRO A 243 24.03 4.66 -37.92
N THR A 244 25.13 4.31 -37.26
CA THR A 244 26.28 5.20 -37.05
C THR A 244 27.20 5.20 -38.27
N THR A 245 27.33 6.35 -38.93
CA THR A 245 28.28 6.61 -40.02
C THR A 245 29.73 6.59 -39.49
N SER A 246 30.57 5.72 -40.07
CA SER A 246 32.02 5.68 -39.85
C SER A 246 32.72 6.74 -40.70
N GLN A 247 33.46 7.67 -40.07
CA GLN A 247 34.40 8.55 -40.76
C GLN A 247 35.84 8.06 -40.52
N HIS A 248 36.49 7.59 -41.59
CA HIS A 248 37.90 7.20 -41.61
C HIS A 248 38.79 8.41 -41.92
N SER A 249 39.77 8.68 -41.07
CA SER A 249 40.93 9.51 -41.39
C SER A 249 42.22 8.72 -41.17
N ASP A 250 43.13 8.78 -42.14
CA ASP A 250 44.25 7.84 -42.25
C ASP A 250 45.45 8.15 -41.35
N PHE A 251 45.40 9.23 -40.56
CA PHE A 251 46.48 9.62 -39.64
C PHE A 251 46.03 9.86 -38.19
N SER A 252 44.96 9.20 -37.76
CA SER A 252 44.62 9.05 -36.34
C SER A 252 45.59 8.10 -35.63
N THR A 253 45.78 8.31 -34.31
CA THR A 253 46.48 7.42 -33.36
C THR A 253 46.30 5.94 -33.75
N PRO A 254 47.35 5.12 -33.86
CA PRO A 254 47.23 3.73 -34.28
C PRO A 254 46.36 2.94 -33.29
N LYS A 255 45.13 2.62 -33.67
CA LYS A 255 44.20 1.83 -32.83
C LYS A 255 44.29 0.33 -33.08
N THR A 256 45.25 -0.13 -33.89
CA THR A 256 45.34 -1.53 -34.35
C THR A 256 46.78 -1.96 -34.55
N ALA A 257 47.11 -3.19 -34.19
CA ALA A 257 48.46 -3.78 -34.33
C ALA A 257 49.04 -3.64 -35.75
N LYS A 258 48.20 -3.72 -36.80
CA LYS A 258 48.61 -3.56 -38.20
C LYS A 258 49.13 -2.15 -38.52
N LYS A 259 48.55 -1.10 -37.92
CA LYS A 259 49.03 0.28 -38.09
C LYS A 259 50.32 0.52 -37.31
N VAL A 260 50.49 -0.11 -36.14
CA VAL A 260 51.73 -0.08 -35.36
C VAL A 260 52.89 -0.73 -36.13
N ARG A 261 52.66 -1.92 -36.73
CA ARG A 261 53.66 -2.60 -37.57
C ARG A 261 54.12 -1.74 -38.74
N ARG A 262 53.19 -1.08 -39.45
CA ARG A 262 53.54 -0.15 -40.55
C ARG A 262 54.44 1.01 -40.11
N ILE A 263 54.22 1.54 -38.89
CA ILE A 263 55.07 2.62 -38.35
C ILE A 263 56.45 2.07 -37.97
N SER A 264 56.51 0.84 -37.43
CA SER A 264 57.77 0.13 -37.16
C SER A 264 58.58 -0.09 -38.45
N ASP A 265 57.97 -0.70 -39.46
CA ASP A 265 58.62 -0.99 -40.75
C ASP A 265 59.12 0.30 -41.44
N TYR A 266 58.39 1.41 -41.26
CA TYR A 266 58.79 2.73 -41.76
C TYR A 266 60.01 3.28 -41.03
N ILE A 267 60.10 3.10 -39.71
CA ILE A 267 61.25 3.51 -38.90
C ILE A 267 62.50 2.70 -39.29
N ASP A 268 62.36 1.39 -39.53
CA ASP A 268 63.47 0.50 -39.88
C ASP A 268 64.09 0.79 -41.26
N THR A 269 63.33 1.43 -42.16
CA THR A 269 63.72 1.65 -43.56
C THR A 269 64.16 3.09 -43.88
N HIS A 270 63.99 4.05 -42.96
CA HIS A 270 64.19 5.47 -43.24
C HIS A 270 65.27 6.11 -42.35
N ASN A 271 65.93 7.17 -42.88
CA ASN A 271 67.07 7.81 -42.22
C ASN A 271 66.67 8.49 -40.87
N PRO A 272 67.39 8.21 -39.76
CA PRO A 272 67.08 8.71 -38.41
C PRO A 272 67.15 10.24 -38.25
N THR A 273 67.78 10.95 -39.19
CA THR A 273 67.87 12.41 -39.15
C THR A 273 66.62 13.13 -39.72
N SER A 274 65.71 12.40 -40.37
CA SER A 274 64.50 12.96 -40.99
C SER A 274 63.46 13.41 -39.96
N SER A 275 62.81 14.56 -40.23
CA SER A 275 61.66 15.05 -39.45
C SER A 275 60.54 14.01 -39.37
N HIS A 276 60.29 13.29 -40.46
CA HIS A 276 59.26 12.26 -40.50
C HIS A 276 59.62 11.03 -39.66
N TYR A 277 60.91 10.69 -39.55
CA TYR A 277 61.38 9.62 -38.66
C TYR A 277 61.13 9.98 -37.19
N LYS A 278 61.49 11.20 -36.77
CA LYS A 278 61.25 11.68 -35.40
C LYS A 278 59.75 11.71 -35.05
N GLN A 279 58.90 12.10 -35.99
CA GLN A 279 57.45 12.08 -35.82
C GLN A 279 56.87 10.67 -35.73
N ALA A 280 57.38 9.71 -36.52
CA ALA A 280 56.97 8.31 -36.44
C ALA A 280 57.34 7.70 -35.08
N LEU A 281 58.55 7.96 -34.59
CA LEU A 281 59.05 7.47 -33.30
C LEU A 281 58.25 8.03 -32.12
N GLU A 282 57.94 9.33 -32.12
CA GLU A 282 57.16 9.96 -31.05
C GLU A 282 55.71 9.45 -31.02
N LYS A 283 55.12 9.15 -32.19
CA LYS A 283 53.79 8.52 -32.27
C LYS A 283 53.81 7.08 -31.77
N LEU A 284 54.87 6.32 -32.04
CA LEU A 284 55.05 4.97 -31.54
C LEU A 284 55.15 5.00 -30.00
N ARG A 285 55.97 5.89 -29.44
CA ARG A 285 56.09 6.11 -27.99
C ARG A 285 54.74 6.42 -27.33
N LYS A 286 54.02 7.42 -27.85
CA LYS A 286 52.69 7.79 -27.34
C LYS A 286 51.69 6.64 -27.46
N SER A 287 51.74 5.87 -28.53
CA SER A 287 50.87 4.69 -28.70
C SER A 287 51.18 3.60 -27.68
N ALA A 288 52.46 3.34 -27.40
CA ALA A 288 52.88 2.35 -26.41
C ALA A 288 52.40 2.75 -25.01
N GLU A 289 52.60 4.01 -24.61
CA GLU A 289 52.12 4.53 -23.31
C GLU A 289 50.61 4.37 -23.16
N MET A 290 49.83 4.78 -24.16
CA MET A 290 48.38 4.62 -24.13
C MET A 290 47.92 3.16 -24.09
N THR A 291 48.59 2.25 -24.80
CA THR A 291 48.24 0.82 -24.78
C THR A 291 48.51 0.19 -23.43
N VAL A 292 49.61 0.56 -22.76
CA VAL A 292 49.93 0.07 -21.41
C VAL A 292 48.89 0.58 -20.40
N THR A 293 48.55 1.87 -20.45
CA THR A 293 47.50 2.43 -19.58
C THR A 293 46.15 1.75 -19.82
N LEU A 294 45.75 1.57 -21.08
CA LEU A 294 44.50 0.90 -21.41
C LEU A 294 44.49 -0.56 -20.95
N ALA A 295 45.58 -1.31 -21.15
CA ALA A 295 45.70 -2.69 -20.70
C ALA A 295 45.56 -2.81 -19.18
N SER A 296 46.17 -1.89 -18.42
CA SER A 296 46.04 -1.85 -16.96
C SER A 296 44.60 -1.57 -16.50
N GLU A 297 43.90 -0.63 -17.14
CA GLU A 297 42.50 -0.34 -16.80
C GLU A 297 41.58 -1.50 -17.21
N LEU A 298 41.82 -2.13 -18.37
CA LEU A 298 41.06 -3.32 -18.79
C LEU A 298 41.25 -4.48 -17.80
N GLN A 299 42.46 -4.68 -17.28
CA GLN A 299 42.69 -5.69 -16.25
C GLN A 299 41.91 -5.37 -14.97
N ARG A 300 41.92 -4.11 -14.53
CA ARG A 300 41.15 -3.66 -13.36
C ARG A 300 39.64 -3.84 -13.56
N GLN A 301 39.13 -3.53 -14.75
CA GLN A 301 37.73 -3.76 -15.12
C GLN A 301 37.40 -5.26 -15.16
N PHE A 302 38.30 -6.10 -15.67
CA PHE A 302 38.12 -7.54 -15.64
C PHE A 302 38.06 -8.07 -14.20
N ASP A 303 39.00 -7.69 -13.33
CA ASP A 303 39.03 -8.15 -11.94
C ASP A 303 37.79 -7.69 -11.16
N THR A 304 37.35 -6.45 -11.37
CA THR A 304 36.12 -5.93 -10.74
C THR A 304 34.87 -6.64 -11.24
N THR A 305 34.76 -6.93 -12.54
CA THR A 305 33.65 -7.71 -13.09
C THR A 305 33.67 -9.16 -12.62
N GLN A 306 34.85 -9.77 -12.50
CA GLN A 306 35.01 -11.13 -11.97
C GLN A 306 34.63 -11.20 -10.48
N ALA A 307 35.07 -10.24 -9.67
CA ALA A 307 34.66 -10.13 -8.27
C ALA A 307 33.13 -9.89 -8.14
N ALA A 308 32.55 -9.03 -8.97
CA ALA A 308 31.11 -8.77 -8.98
C ALA A 308 30.29 -10.00 -9.40
N THR A 309 30.74 -10.75 -10.41
CA THR A 309 30.11 -12.00 -10.85
C THR A 309 30.24 -13.11 -9.81
N ALA A 310 31.40 -13.26 -9.17
CA ALA A 310 31.60 -14.17 -8.05
C ALA A 310 30.68 -13.81 -6.85
N ALA A 311 30.58 -12.53 -6.51
CA ALA A 311 29.65 -12.06 -5.47
C ALA A 311 28.18 -12.29 -5.85
N ARG A 312 27.80 -12.08 -7.12
CA ARG A 312 26.46 -12.41 -7.63
C ARG A 312 26.19 -13.92 -7.53
N LEU A 313 27.15 -14.77 -7.88
CA LEU A 313 27.02 -16.22 -7.78
C LEU A 313 26.93 -16.68 -6.32
N ALA A 314 27.73 -16.12 -5.42
CA ALA A 314 27.65 -16.38 -3.98
C ALA A 314 26.29 -15.97 -3.41
N ARG A 315 25.79 -14.77 -3.77
CA ARG A 315 24.43 -14.33 -3.42
C ARG A 315 23.36 -15.24 -4.02
N ARG A 316 23.51 -15.68 -5.27
CA ARG A 316 22.60 -16.62 -5.93
C ARG A 316 22.58 -17.97 -5.22
N ASN A 317 23.73 -18.51 -4.86
CA ASN A 317 23.85 -19.79 -4.16
C ASN A 317 23.30 -19.69 -2.73
N ALA A 318 23.55 -18.59 -2.01
CA ALA A 318 22.91 -18.29 -0.74
C ALA A 318 21.39 -18.17 -0.88
N SER A 319 20.90 -17.53 -1.95
CA SER A 319 19.46 -17.35 -2.22
C SER A 319 18.73 -18.64 -2.59
N ARG A 320 19.46 -19.67 -3.04
CA ARG A 320 18.95 -21.01 -3.38
C ARG A 320 19.05 -22.00 -2.22
N ARG A 321 19.35 -21.55 -1.00
CA ARG A 321 19.29 -22.43 0.16
C ARG A 321 17.83 -22.75 0.48
N HIS A 322 17.50 -24.01 0.32
CA HIS A 322 16.21 -24.57 0.69
C HIS A 322 16.34 -25.14 2.09
N ALA A 323 15.42 -24.78 2.98
CA ALA A 323 15.27 -25.52 4.22
C ALA A 323 14.06 -26.44 4.05
N ARG A 324 14.16 -27.67 4.56
CA ARG A 324 13.05 -28.62 4.62
C ARG A 324 12.13 -28.18 5.76
N ILE A 325 11.38 -27.10 5.52
CA ILE A 325 10.47 -26.53 6.50
C ILE A 325 9.04 -26.86 6.08
N THR A 326 8.29 -27.46 7.02
CA THR A 326 6.98 -28.04 6.81
C THR A 326 6.00 -27.45 7.82
N GLY A 327 4.82 -27.05 7.38
CA GLY A 327 3.82 -26.36 8.20
C GLY A 327 3.86 -24.84 8.06
N ILE A 328 3.25 -24.14 9.02
CA ILE A 328 3.17 -22.68 9.07
C ILE A 328 4.41 -22.11 9.76
N ILE A 329 5.11 -21.23 9.06
CA ILE A 329 6.44 -20.78 9.45
C ILE A 329 6.47 -19.26 9.55
N SER A 330 6.97 -18.76 10.66
CA SER A 330 7.23 -17.33 10.87
C SER A 330 8.68 -16.93 10.56
N PRO A 331 8.95 -15.66 10.26
CA PRO A 331 10.30 -15.13 10.08
C PRO A 331 11.20 -15.36 11.30
N SER A 332 10.63 -15.35 12.52
CA SER A 332 11.37 -15.60 13.76
C SER A 332 11.86 -17.05 13.85
N GLN A 333 11.03 -18.03 13.49
CA GLN A 333 11.42 -19.44 13.44
C GLN A 333 12.53 -19.68 12.42
N VAL A 334 12.47 -19.02 11.26
CA VAL A 334 13.53 -19.12 10.22
C VAL A 334 14.86 -18.54 10.71
N LYS A 335 14.84 -17.42 11.43
CA LYS A 335 16.05 -16.86 12.07
C LYS A 335 16.67 -17.83 13.06
N GLU A 336 15.85 -18.57 13.82
CA GLU A 336 16.32 -19.58 14.76
C GLU A 336 16.93 -20.80 14.07
N ILE A 337 16.30 -21.30 12.99
CA ILE A 337 16.84 -22.37 12.15
C ILE A 337 18.21 -21.98 11.60
N LYS A 338 18.34 -20.79 11.00
CA LYS A 338 19.62 -20.26 10.51
C LYS A 338 20.68 -20.26 11.61
N ARG A 339 20.35 -19.78 12.82
CA ARG A 339 21.29 -19.75 13.97
C ARG A 339 21.76 -21.15 14.37
N LYS A 340 20.87 -22.15 14.39
CA LYS A 340 21.22 -23.54 14.73
C LYS A 340 22.14 -24.16 13.67
N GLU A 341 21.86 -23.92 12.39
CA GLU A 341 22.71 -24.38 11.29
C GLU A 341 24.12 -23.78 11.33
N TYR A 342 24.25 -22.47 11.63
CA TYR A 342 25.56 -21.83 11.77
C TYR A 342 26.39 -22.47 12.89
N LYS A 343 25.79 -22.67 14.07
CA LYS A 343 26.47 -23.33 15.20
C LYS A 343 26.94 -24.74 14.85
N LEU A 344 26.10 -25.54 14.20
CA LEU A 344 26.47 -26.89 13.74
C LEU A 344 27.63 -26.86 12.74
N SER A 345 27.66 -25.86 11.84
CA SER A 345 28.76 -25.71 10.88
C SER A 345 30.08 -25.31 11.56
N GLU A 346 30.04 -24.40 12.54
CA GLU A 346 31.22 -24.00 13.32
C GLU A 346 31.77 -25.17 14.13
N GLU A 347 30.90 -25.95 14.77
CA GLU A 347 31.29 -27.16 15.51
C GLU A 347 31.92 -28.22 14.59
N ALA A 348 31.37 -28.42 13.40
CA ALA A 348 31.92 -29.34 12.41
C ALA A 348 33.31 -28.90 11.88
N ASP A 349 33.50 -27.59 11.67
CA ASP A 349 34.78 -27.04 11.22
C ASP A 349 35.84 -27.08 12.32
N GLN A 350 35.46 -26.80 13.58
CA GLN A 350 36.35 -27.01 14.73
C GLN A 350 36.75 -28.48 14.88
N LYS A 351 35.82 -29.42 14.64
CA LYS A 351 36.13 -30.86 14.69
C LYS A 351 37.09 -31.28 13.59
N ARG A 352 36.93 -30.75 12.37
CA ARG A 352 37.86 -30.99 11.24
C ARG A 352 39.25 -30.41 11.50
N GLN A 353 39.34 -29.21 12.07
CA GLN A 353 40.63 -28.61 12.46
C GLN A 353 41.34 -29.39 13.57
N ARG A 354 40.59 -29.94 14.55
CA ARG A 354 41.15 -30.81 15.60
C ARG A 354 41.65 -32.15 15.04
N GLN A 355 40.98 -32.71 14.04
CA GLN A 355 41.42 -33.94 13.37
C GLN A 355 42.70 -33.70 12.55
N SER A 356 42.77 -32.61 11.76
CA SER A 356 43.97 -32.31 10.97
C SER A 356 45.18 -31.97 11.84
N THR A 357 44.98 -31.32 12.99
CA THR A 357 46.06 -31.03 13.95
C THR A 357 46.46 -32.24 14.81
N GLY A 358 45.58 -33.23 14.96
CA GLY A 358 45.91 -34.52 15.59
C GLY A 358 46.75 -35.43 14.68
N GLU A 359 46.47 -35.45 13.39
CA GLU A 359 47.25 -36.21 12.39
C GLU A 359 48.67 -35.66 12.20
N LEU A 360 48.85 -34.34 12.28
CA LEU A 360 50.17 -33.68 12.21
C LEU A 360 51.05 -33.89 13.46
N LYS A 361 50.52 -34.42 14.56
CA LYS A 361 51.28 -34.72 15.79
C LYS A 361 51.72 -36.18 15.93
N ASN A 362 51.26 -37.05 15.03
CA ASN A 362 51.55 -38.49 15.01
C ASN A 362 52.49 -38.90 13.86
N VAL A 363 53.13 -37.93 13.20
CA VAL A 363 54.26 -38.09 12.26
C VAL A 363 55.46 -37.42 12.90
#